data_AF-A0A662SNI0-F1
#
_entry.id   AF-A0A662SNI0-F1
#
_cell.length_a   1.000
_cell.length_b   1.000
_cell.length_c   1.000
_cell.angle_alpha   90.00
_cell.angle_beta   90.00
_cell.angle_gamma   90.00
#
_symmetry.space_group_name_H-M   'P 1'
#
loop_
_entity.id
_entity.type
_entity.pdbx_description
1 polymer ?
#
loop_
_entity_poly.entity_id
_entity_poly.type
_entity_poly.pdbx_seq_one_letter_code
_entity_poly.pdbx_strand_id
1 'polypeptide(L)'
;MLCTVCKEREAIFFRKYSGEYLCLQCLRKSLEKRLRQAVGKYSLLKEDDNILLVLPGLETEKPAVEIFLDMERNFPGVLISCLALSKDSIEIATEFGLHLEKNSVITPLTRWDLIVEASKYAIQISESRDFTKIVIPLFLDDAIGLFLLGALRNYPPAWVINGRVLLGDQTTEPPIVTPFFRIPTEEVLLLIGKEWRPSDKLLQSIRELEIEFPGSRFNILNSYHNLFLGKNR
;
A
#
# COMPACT_ATOMS: atom_id res chain seq x y z
N MET A 1 28.33 -8.84 -1.91
CA MET A 1 27.77 -9.52 -3.10
C MET A 1 27.21 -8.47 -4.05
N LEU A 2 27.42 -8.60 -5.36
CA LEU A 2 26.94 -7.61 -6.34
C LEU A 2 25.45 -7.77 -6.64
N CYS A 3 24.81 -6.67 -7.04
CA CYS A 3 23.44 -6.68 -7.50
C CYS A 3 23.29 -7.55 -8.76
N THR A 4 22.37 -8.51 -8.71
CA THR A 4 22.05 -9.43 -9.81
C THR A 4 21.50 -8.73 -11.06
N VAL A 5 20.86 -7.57 -10.90
CA VAL A 5 20.23 -6.83 -12.00
C VAL A 5 21.25 -5.98 -12.77
N CYS A 6 21.99 -5.10 -12.08
CA CYS A 6 22.96 -4.24 -12.76
C CYS A 6 24.37 -4.81 -12.82
N LYS A 7 24.71 -5.80 -11.97
CA LYS A 7 26.06 -6.41 -11.87
C LYS A 7 27.21 -5.44 -11.55
N GLU A 8 26.88 -4.22 -11.12
CA GLU A 8 27.86 -3.15 -10.87
C GLU A 8 27.92 -2.73 -9.40
N ARG A 9 26.76 -2.53 -8.77
CA ARG A 9 26.64 -1.97 -7.41
C ARG A 9 26.52 -3.07 -6.38
N GLU A 10 27.00 -2.83 -5.17
CA GLU A 10 26.78 -3.73 -4.04
C GLU A 10 25.27 -3.87 -3.74
N ALA A 11 24.86 -5.11 -3.48
CA ALA A 11 23.50 -5.39 -3.08
C ALA A 11 23.29 -5.04 -1.61
N ILE A 12 22.17 -4.38 -1.32
CA ILE A 12 21.72 -4.05 0.04
C ILE A 12 20.64 -5.00 0.54
N PHE A 13 20.06 -5.80 -0.36
CA PHE A 13 18.92 -6.65 -0.09
C PHE A 13 19.00 -7.95 -0.90
N PHE A 14 18.66 -9.07 -0.25
CA PHE A 14 18.44 -10.34 -0.92
C PHE A 14 16.96 -10.69 -0.88
N ARG A 15 16.33 -10.65 -2.05
CA ARG A 15 14.92 -10.97 -2.25
C ARG A 15 14.74 -12.48 -2.33
N LYS A 16 14.45 -13.10 -1.19
CA LYS A 16 14.41 -14.56 -1.04
C LYS A 16 13.48 -15.27 -2.05
N TYR A 17 12.27 -14.75 -2.24
CA TYR A 17 11.26 -15.41 -3.10
C TYR A 17 11.56 -15.34 -4.60
N SER A 18 12.54 -14.53 -5.05
CA SER A 18 13.00 -14.51 -6.45
C SER A 18 14.47 -14.87 -6.62
N GLY A 19 15.24 -14.96 -5.54
CA GLY A 19 16.68 -15.19 -5.58
C GLY A 19 17.52 -13.99 -6.04
N GLU A 20 16.93 -12.78 -6.08
CA GLU A 20 17.62 -11.58 -6.56
C GLU A 20 18.42 -10.88 -5.43
N TYR A 21 19.66 -10.50 -5.73
CA TYR A 21 20.40 -9.52 -4.93
C TYR A 21 20.23 -8.13 -5.55
N LEU A 22 19.77 -7.15 -4.78
CA LEU A 22 19.39 -5.83 -5.28
C LEU A 22 20.18 -4.72 -4.59
N CYS A 23 20.79 -3.83 -5.37
CA CYS A 23 21.23 -2.52 -4.90
C CYS A 23 20.01 -1.59 -4.75
N LEU A 24 20.16 -0.50 -4.00
CA LEU A 24 19.08 0.45 -3.73
C LEU A 24 18.37 0.94 -5.00
N GLN A 25 19.14 1.32 -6.03
CA GLN A 25 18.58 1.84 -7.28
C GLN A 25 17.77 0.77 -8.05
N CYS A 26 18.25 -0.48 -8.07
CA CYS A 26 17.54 -1.57 -8.73
C CYS A 26 16.30 -2.00 -7.94
N LEU A 27 16.35 -1.94 -6.60
CA LEU A 27 15.19 -2.15 -5.75
C LEU A 27 14.11 -1.10 -6.05
N ARG A 28 14.45 0.20 -5.99
CA ARG A 28 13.49 1.28 -6.30
C ARG A 28 12.83 1.11 -7.67
N LYS A 29 13.62 0.90 -8.72
CA LYS A 29 13.11 0.64 -10.08
C LYS A 29 12.19 -0.58 -10.14
N SER A 30 12.52 -1.63 -9.40
CA SER A 30 11.67 -2.82 -9.30
C SER A 30 10.34 -2.53 -8.63
N LEU A 31 10.30 -1.67 -7.60
CA LEU A 31 9.09 -1.31 -6.88
C LEU A 31 8.18 -0.40 -7.74
N GLU A 32 8.75 0.63 -8.37
CA GLU A 32 8.03 1.48 -9.33
C GLU A 32 7.42 0.65 -10.47
N LYS A 33 8.17 -0.32 -11.01
CA LYS A 33 7.67 -1.22 -12.05
C LYS A 33 6.46 -2.02 -11.56
N ARG A 34 6.51 -2.55 -10.33
CA ARG A 34 5.37 -3.29 -9.74
C ARG A 34 4.17 -2.40 -9.51
N LEU A 35 4.38 -1.17 -9.07
CA LEU A 35 3.33 -0.16 -8.89
C LEU A 35 2.60 0.10 -10.22
N ARG A 36 3.34 0.44 -11.29
CA ARG A 36 2.78 0.64 -12.63
C ARG A 36 2.06 -0.60 -13.17
N GLN A 37 2.63 -1.78 -12.94
CA GLN A 37 2.01 -3.04 -13.33
C GLN A 37 0.68 -3.28 -12.60
N ALA A 38 0.60 -2.95 -11.31
CA ALA A 38 -0.65 -3.07 -10.55
C ALA A 38 -1.70 -2.08 -11.07
N VAL A 39 -1.33 -0.81 -11.28
CA VAL A 39 -2.22 0.21 -11.84
C VAL A 39 -2.78 -0.23 -13.20
N GLY A 40 -1.90 -0.61 -14.14
CA GLY A 40 -2.31 -1.00 -15.48
C GLY A 40 -3.10 -2.31 -15.54
N LYS A 41 -2.68 -3.34 -14.78
CA LYS A 41 -3.35 -4.65 -14.78
C LYS A 41 -4.76 -4.61 -14.21
N TYR A 42 -4.99 -3.76 -13.20
CA TYR A 42 -6.27 -3.72 -12.47
C TYR A 42 -7.07 -2.43 -12.69
N SER A 43 -6.61 -1.57 -13.62
CA SER A 43 -7.23 -0.29 -13.96
C SER A 43 -7.54 0.55 -12.72
N LEU A 44 -6.55 0.68 -11.84
CA LEU A 44 -6.74 1.33 -10.53
C LEU A 44 -6.87 2.84 -10.65
N LEU A 45 -6.08 3.45 -11.54
CA LEU A 45 -5.95 4.88 -11.75
C LEU A 45 -6.03 5.21 -13.25
N LYS A 46 -6.37 6.46 -13.56
CA LYS A 46 -6.48 7.07 -14.89
C LYS A 46 -5.67 8.36 -14.96
N GLU A 47 -5.39 8.82 -16.17
CA GLU A 47 -4.52 9.97 -16.45
C GLU A 47 -5.14 11.34 -16.09
N ASP A 48 -6.43 11.35 -15.76
CA ASP A 48 -7.26 12.51 -15.41
C ASP A 48 -7.94 12.39 -14.03
N ASP A 49 -7.46 11.46 -13.19
CA ASP A 49 -8.04 11.25 -11.87
C ASP A 49 -7.82 12.46 -10.94
N ASN A 50 -8.86 12.80 -10.18
CA ASN A 50 -8.76 13.67 -9.01
C ASN A 50 -8.65 12.78 -7.76
N ILE A 51 -7.43 12.70 -7.22
CA ILE A 51 -7.04 11.72 -6.21
C ILE A 51 -7.01 12.36 -4.82
N LEU A 52 -7.71 11.74 -3.87
CA LEU A 52 -7.46 11.93 -2.44
C LEU A 52 -6.46 10.87 -1.95
N LEU A 53 -5.20 11.28 -1.74
CA LEU A 53 -4.17 10.45 -1.13
C LEU A 53 -4.30 10.48 0.40
N VAL A 54 -4.54 9.33 1.01
CA VAL A 54 -4.72 9.21 2.46
C VAL A 54 -3.41 8.78 3.10
N LEU A 55 -2.95 9.55 4.06
CA LEU A 55 -1.80 9.28 4.91
C LEU A 55 -2.30 8.94 6.33
N PRO A 56 -2.63 7.66 6.62
CA PRO A 56 -3.11 7.18 7.92
C PRO A 56 -2.17 7.36 9.14
N GLY A 57 -0.88 7.64 8.98
CA GLY A 57 0.16 7.56 10.00
C GLY A 57 0.93 6.24 10.02
N LEU A 58 1.06 5.54 8.89
CA LEU A 58 1.84 4.31 8.80
C LEU A 58 3.32 4.60 8.51
N GLU A 59 4.21 3.78 9.05
CA GLU A 59 5.68 3.92 8.88
C GLU A 59 6.18 3.89 7.43
N THR A 60 5.34 3.39 6.51
CA THR A 60 5.62 3.25 5.08
C THR A 60 5.26 4.48 4.25
N GLU A 61 4.64 5.51 4.84
CA GLU A 61 4.08 6.63 4.09
C GLU A 61 5.09 7.39 3.26
N LYS A 62 6.20 7.80 3.87
CA LYS A 62 7.22 8.59 3.19
C LYS A 62 7.72 7.92 1.90
N PRO A 63 8.24 6.67 1.94
CA PRO A 63 8.67 6.01 0.71
C PRO A 63 7.51 5.65 -0.23
N ALA A 64 6.29 5.45 0.28
CA ALA A 64 5.11 5.23 -0.56
C ALA A 64 4.72 6.48 -1.37
N VAL A 65 4.66 7.64 -0.71
CA VAL A 65 4.41 8.95 -1.33
C VAL A 65 5.47 9.22 -2.38
N GLU A 66 6.74 9.02 -2.04
CA GLU A 66 7.85 9.28 -2.94
C GLU A 66 7.73 8.49 -4.27
N ILE A 67 7.55 7.16 -4.21
CA ILE A 67 7.43 6.33 -5.43
C ILE A 67 6.11 6.57 -6.17
N PHE A 68 5.05 6.97 -5.46
CA PHE A 68 3.75 7.28 -6.06
C PHE A 68 3.80 8.56 -6.86
N LEU A 69 4.33 9.64 -6.27
CA LEU A 69 4.49 10.91 -6.97
C LEU A 69 5.47 10.80 -8.13
N ASP A 70 6.55 10.02 -8.01
CA ASP A 70 7.44 9.74 -9.14
C ASP A 70 6.74 9.03 -10.31
N MET A 71 5.78 8.15 -10.02
CA MET A 71 4.95 7.51 -11.04
C MET A 71 3.98 8.51 -11.69
N GLU A 72 3.26 9.27 -10.86
CA GLU A 72 2.21 10.21 -11.29
C GLU A 72 2.75 11.46 -12.00
N ARG A 73 4.04 11.81 -11.83
CA ARG A 73 4.70 12.90 -12.58
C ARG A 73 4.60 12.78 -14.10
N ASN A 74 4.35 11.58 -14.63
CA ASN A 74 4.17 11.37 -16.07
C ASN A 74 2.75 11.69 -16.56
N PHE A 75 1.81 12.00 -15.66
CA PHE A 75 0.39 12.22 -15.94
C PHE A 75 -0.04 13.60 -15.42
N PRO A 76 0.24 14.69 -16.17
CA PRO A 76 -0.03 16.06 -15.70
C PRO A 76 -1.52 16.40 -15.54
N GLY A 77 -2.43 15.54 -16.03
CA GLY A 77 -3.87 15.67 -15.81
C GLY A 77 -4.35 15.19 -14.44
N VAL A 78 -3.51 14.45 -13.71
CA VAL A 78 -3.85 13.95 -12.37
C VAL A 78 -3.73 15.08 -11.35
N LEU A 79 -4.78 15.25 -10.54
CA LEU A 79 -4.77 16.14 -9.38
C LEU A 79 -4.63 15.31 -8.11
N ILE A 80 -3.73 15.70 -7.21
CA ILE A 80 -3.49 14.97 -5.96
C ILE A 80 -3.63 15.91 -4.77
N SER A 81 -4.66 15.65 -3.96
CA SER A 81 -4.84 16.23 -2.64
C SER A 81 -4.56 15.19 -1.56
N CYS A 82 -4.29 15.64 -0.34
CA CYS A 82 -3.86 14.79 0.77
C CYS A 82 -4.79 14.89 1.97
N LEU A 83 -5.11 13.74 2.57
CA LEU A 83 -5.71 13.60 3.89
C LEU A 83 -4.65 13.08 4.86
N ALA A 84 -4.18 13.92 5.80
CA ALA A 84 -3.16 13.54 6.77
C ALA A 84 -3.77 13.24 8.15
N LEU A 85 -3.51 12.05 8.69
CA LEU A 85 -4.18 11.55 9.89
C LEU A 85 -3.29 11.42 11.13
N SER A 86 -2.03 11.83 11.02
CA SER A 86 -1.06 11.89 12.11
C SER A 86 -0.19 13.14 11.96
N LYS A 87 0.61 13.47 12.99
CA LYS A 87 1.59 14.57 12.91
C LYS A 87 2.64 14.30 11.83
N ASP A 88 3.22 13.10 11.84
CA ASP A 88 4.20 12.66 10.85
C ASP A 88 3.63 12.74 9.42
N SER A 89 2.35 12.38 9.24
CA SER A 89 1.67 12.48 7.94
C SER A 89 1.53 13.92 7.45
N ILE A 90 1.33 14.89 8.35
CA ILE A 90 1.28 16.33 8.00
C ILE A 90 2.68 16.80 7.56
N GLU A 91 3.72 16.36 8.28
CA GLU A 91 5.12 16.68 7.93
C GLU A 91 5.49 16.10 6.57
N ILE A 92 5.12 14.85 6.29
CA ILE A 92 5.31 14.20 4.98
C ILE A 92 4.58 14.98 3.89
N ALA A 93 3.31 15.32 4.08
CA ALA A 93 2.55 16.09 3.09
C ALA A 93 3.21 17.45 2.80
N THR A 94 3.73 18.11 3.83
CA THR A 94 4.45 19.38 3.69
C THR A 94 5.78 19.21 2.95
N GLU A 95 6.56 18.17 3.29
CA GLU A 95 7.84 17.84 2.63
C GLU A 95 7.68 17.65 1.13
N PHE A 96 6.60 16.98 0.70
CA PHE A 96 6.31 16.71 -0.71
C PHE A 96 5.48 17.81 -1.40
N GLY A 97 5.11 18.88 -0.71
CA GLY A 97 4.32 19.97 -1.28
C GLY A 97 2.89 19.56 -1.68
N LEU A 98 2.30 18.57 -0.99
CA LEU A 98 0.94 18.10 -1.25
C LEU A 98 -0.09 19.10 -0.70
N HIS A 99 -1.16 19.34 -1.48
CA HIS A 99 -2.29 20.14 -1.03
C HIS A 99 -3.03 19.42 0.10
N LEU A 100 -3.01 19.99 1.31
CA LEU A 100 -3.68 19.41 2.47
C LEU A 100 -5.17 19.74 2.45
N GLU A 101 -5.97 18.70 2.26
CA GLU A 101 -7.41 18.79 2.11
C GLU A 101 -8.13 18.82 3.46
N LYS A 102 -7.56 18.06 4.39
CA LYS A 102 -7.88 18.06 5.82
C LYS A 102 -6.70 17.44 6.57
N ASN A 103 -6.51 17.88 7.80
CA ASN A 103 -5.69 17.17 8.77
C ASN A 103 -6.54 16.85 10.01
N SER A 104 -6.37 15.65 10.56
CA SER A 104 -7.05 15.24 11.79
C SER A 104 -6.23 14.16 12.46
N VAL A 105 -5.71 14.43 13.65
CA VAL A 105 -4.96 13.41 14.37
C VAL A 105 -5.94 12.42 14.97
N ILE A 106 -5.86 11.16 14.53
CA ILE A 106 -6.62 10.04 15.11
C ILE A 106 -5.69 9.09 15.85
N THR A 107 -6.21 8.46 16.90
CA THR A 107 -5.44 7.55 17.76
C THR A 107 -6.20 6.23 17.91
N PRO A 108 -6.13 5.34 16.91
CA PRO A 108 -6.91 4.10 16.90
C PRO A 108 -6.34 3.07 17.87
N LEU A 109 -7.17 2.10 18.27
CA LEU A 109 -6.77 1.01 19.16
C LEU A 109 -5.78 0.05 18.50
N THR A 110 -5.93 -0.19 17.20
CA THR A 110 -5.07 -1.10 16.43
C THR A 110 -4.72 -0.52 15.07
N ARG A 111 -3.67 -1.08 14.44
CA ARG A 111 -3.32 -0.78 13.04
C ARG A 111 -4.49 -1.05 12.08
N TRP A 112 -5.30 -2.06 12.36
CA TRP A 112 -6.41 -2.45 11.49
C TRP A 112 -7.57 -1.46 11.61
N ASP A 113 -7.85 -1.01 12.84
CA ASP A 113 -8.84 0.06 13.08
C ASP A 113 -8.40 1.35 12.39
N LEU A 114 -7.10 1.67 12.40
CA LEU A 114 -6.56 2.82 11.68
C LEU A 114 -6.91 2.80 10.20
N ILE A 115 -6.72 1.66 9.52
CA ILE A 115 -6.99 1.53 8.08
C ILE A 115 -8.49 1.72 7.80
N VAL A 116 -9.36 1.14 8.64
CA VAL A 116 -10.82 1.26 8.49
C VAL A 116 -11.29 2.67 8.74
N GLU A 117 -10.82 3.31 9.81
CA GLU A 117 -11.17 4.68 10.17
C GLU A 117 -10.69 5.67 9.12
N ALA A 118 -9.44 5.54 8.65
CA ALA A 118 -8.89 6.33 7.57
C ALA A 118 -9.73 6.22 6.28
N SER A 119 -10.16 5.00 5.95
CA SER A 119 -11.03 4.75 4.80
C SER A 119 -12.39 5.43 4.95
N LYS A 120 -13.05 5.28 6.11
CA LYS A 120 -14.35 5.94 6.38
C LYS A 120 -14.25 7.45 6.32
N TYR A 121 -13.18 8.01 6.86
CA TYR A 121 -12.99 9.46 6.89
C TYR A 121 -12.69 10.03 5.50
N ALA A 122 -11.94 9.29 4.68
CA ALA A 122 -11.71 9.65 3.28
C ALA A 122 -13.01 9.67 2.46
N ILE A 123 -13.90 8.69 2.67
CA ILE A 123 -15.23 8.68 2.04
C ILE A 123 -16.03 9.91 2.45
N GLN A 124 -16.11 10.20 3.75
CA GLN A 124 -16.86 11.36 4.26
C GLN A 124 -16.37 12.69 3.66
N ILE A 125 -15.06 12.87 3.51
CA ILE A 125 -14.50 14.08 2.89
C ILE A 125 -14.85 14.16 1.40
N SER A 126 -14.93 13.00 0.73
CA SER A 126 -15.23 12.89 -0.69
C SER A 126 -16.71 13.17 -1.01
N GLU A 127 -17.63 13.10 -0.04
CA GLU A 127 -19.06 13.42 -0.28
C GLU A 127 -19.30 14.86 -0.74
N SER A 128 -18.39 15.78 -0.41
CA SER A 128 -18.51 17.22 -0.70
C SER A 128 -17.53 17.72 -1.75
N ARG A 129 -16.80 16.81 -2.42
CA ARG A 129 -15.68 17.13 -3.30
C ARG A 129 -15.64 16.16 -4.48
N ASP A 130 -15.20 16.63 -5.65
CA ASP A 130 -15.21 15.84 -6.88
C ASP A 130 -13.99 14.90 -7.00
N PHE A 131 -13.70 14.11 -5.95
CA PHE A 131 -12.65 13.09 -6.03
C PHE A 131 -13.13 11.90 -6.85
N THR A 132 -12.32 11.47 -7.81
CA THR A 132 -12.60 10.27 -8.63
C THR A 132 -11.98 9.02 -8.01
N LYS A 133 -10.98 9.18 -7.14
CA LYS A 133 -10.26 8.10 -6.46
C LYS A 133 -9.84 8.48 -5.05
N ILE A 134 -9.87 7.48 -4.17
CA ILE A 134 -9.17 7.54 -2.90
C ILE A 134 -8.00 6.55 -2.98
N VAL A 135 -6.78 7.02 -2.72
CA VAL A 135 -5.59 6.16 -2.67
C VAL A 135 -5.14 6.01 -1.23
N ILE A 136 -5.02 4.77 -0.75
CA ILE A 136 -4.42 4.46 0.55
C ILE A 136 -3.20 3.57 0.32
N PRO A 137 -2.00 3.90 0.85
CA PRO A 137 -0.78 3.14 0.61
C PRO A 137 -0.71 1.85 1.47
N LEU A 138 -1.56 0.88 1.15
CA LEU A 138 -1.59 -0.43 1.82
C LEU A 138 -0.72 -1.45 1.07
N PHE A 139 0.25 -2.05 1.75
CA PHE A 139 1.22 -2.96 1.16
C PHE A 139 0.74 -4.41 1.16
N LEU A 140 1.55 -5.32 0.62
CA LEU A 140 1.25 -6.75 0.57
C LEU A 140 0.88 -7.31 1.95
N ASP A 141 1.63 -6.93 2.97
CA ASP A 141 1.44 -7.40 4.34
C ASP A 141 0.14 -6.86 4.96
N ASP A 142 -0.27 -5.64 4.61
CA ASP A 142 -1.55 -5.06 5.04
C ASP A 142 -2.73 -5.79 4.39
N ALA A 143 -2.64 -6.06 3.08
CA ALA A 143 -3.66 -6.78 2.33
C ALA A 143 -3.89 -8.20 2.88
N ILE A 144 -2.80 -8.92 3.15
CA ILE A 144 -2.83 -10.26 3.76
C ILE A 144 -3.32 -10.18 5.20
N GLY A 145 -2.84 -9.21 5.97
CA GLY A 145 -3.24 -9.03 7.36
C GLY A 145 -4.75 -8.78 7.51
N LEU A 146 -5.33 -7.92 6.68
CA LEU A 146 -6.77 -7.71 6.63
C LEU A 146 -7.53 -9.00 6.29
N PHE A 147 -7.03 -9.77 5.31
CA PHE A 147 -7.62 -11.05 4.94
C PHE A 147 -7.60 -12.06 6.12
N LEU A 148 -6.43 -12.26 6.74
CA LEU A 148 -6.27 -13.20 7.85
C LEU A 148 -7.06 -12.77 9.08
N LEU A 149 -7.10 -11.46 9.37
CA LEU A 149 -7.91 -10.91 10.46
C LEU A 149 -9.39 -11.22 10.26
N GLY A 150 -9.90 -11.02 9.04
CA GLY A 150 -11.28 -11.36 8.69
C GLY A 150 -11.56 -12.86 8.83
N ALA A 151 -10.65 -13.70 8.34
CA ALA A 151 -10.77 -15.16 8.45
C ALA A 151 -10.78 -15.64 9.92
N LEU A 152 -9.92 -15.06 10.77
CA LEU A 152 -9.82 -15.43 12.20
C LEU A 152 -11.00 -14.92 13.03
N ARG A 153 -11.55 -13.76 12.69
CA ARG A 153 -12.68 -13.14 13.43
C ARG A 153 -14.05 -13.49 12.88
N ASN A 154 -14.11 -14.19 11.74
CA ASN A 154 -15.33 -14.44 10.97
C ASN A 154 -16.10 -13.14 10.63
N TYR A 155 -15.38 -12.01 10.55
CA TYR A 155 -15.91 -10.69 10.24
C TYR A 155 -14.78 -9.83 9.66
N PRO A 156 -14.72 -9.66 8.33
CA PRO A 156 -13.69 -8.86 7.70
C PRO A 156 -13.95 -7.37 7.92
N PRO A 157 -13.04 -6.62 8.54
CA PRO A 157 -13.20 -5.17 8.62
C PRO A 157 -13.03 -4.50 7.25
N ALA A 158 -12.15 -5.06 6.42
CA ALA A 158 -11.94 -4.66 5.04
C ALA A 158 -11.27 -5.79 4.25
N TRP A 159 -11.38 -5.75 2.91
CA TRP A 159 -10.63 -6.61 1.99
C TRP A 159 -9.84 -5.78 0.99
N VAL A 160 -8.71 -6.32 0.52
CA VAL A 160 -8.00 -5.78 -0.64
C VAL A 160 -8.10 -6.77 -1.79
N ILE A 161 -8.95 -6.50 -2.77
CA ILE A 161 -9.19 -7.37 -3.94
C ILE A 161 -8.77 -6.65 -5.21
N ASN A 162 -7.80 -7.23 -5.94
CA ASN A 162 -7.25 -6.62 -7.16
C ASN A 162 -6.84 -5.15 -6.97
N GLY A 163 -6.31 -4.79 -5.80
CA GLY A 163 -5.93 -3.41 -5.47
C GLY A 163 -7.08 -2.47 -5.13
N ARG A 164 -8.33 -2.94 -5.06
CA ARG A 164 -9.47 -2.18 -4.52
C ARG A 164 -9.70 -2.53 -3.05
N VAL A 165 -10.01 -1.54 -2.23
CA VAL A 165 -10.34 -1.73 -0.82
C VAL A 165 -11.86 -1.78 -0.68
N LEU A 166 -12.37 -2.88 -0.12
CA LEU A 166 -13.78 -3.05 0.25
C LEU A 166 -13.90 -2.90 1.76
N LEU A 167 -14.88 -2.13 2.25
CA LEU A 167 -15.16 -2.02 3.69
C LEU A 167 -16.23 -3.03 4.06
N GLY A 168 -15.88 -4.02 4.89
CA GLY A 168 -16.62 -5.27 4.91
C GLY A 168 -16.70 -5.83 3.49
N ASP A 169 -17.92 -6.09 3.00
CA ASP A 169 -18.16 -6.57 1.63
C ASP A 169 -18.66 -5.47 0.68
N GLN A 170 -18.58 -4.20 1.07
CA GLN A 170 -19.13 -3.09 0.30
C GLN A 170 -18.06 -2.36 -0.52
N THR A 171 -18.41 -2.07 -1.76
CA THR A 171 -17.68 -1.11 -2.60
C THR A 171 -17.98 0.32 -2.13
N THR A 172 -17.04 1.22 -2.41
CA THR A 172 -17.14 2.64 -2.04
C THR A 172 -17.21 3.51 -3.29
N GLU A 173 -17.84 4.68 -3.17
CA GLU A 173 -17.86 5.72 -4.19
C GLU A 173 -17.41 7.04 -3.52
N PRO A 174 -16.31 7.67 -3.99
CA PRO A 174 -15.38 7.16 -5.00
C PRO A 174 -14.64 5.89 -4.54
N PRO A 175 -14.17 5.05 -5.47
CA PRO A 175 -13.53 3.79 -5.10
C PRO A 175 -12.20 4.02 -4.39
N ILE A 176 -12.00 3.27 -3.30
CA ILE A 176 -10.73 3.22 -2.59
C ILE A 176 -9.81 2.20 -3.26
N VAL A 177 -8.60 2.61 -3.59
CA VAL A 177 -7.58 1.76 -4.21
C VAL A 177 -6.26 1.80 -3.45
N THR A 178 -5.51 0.71 -3.54
CA THR A 178 -4.12 0.60 -3.10
C THR A 178 -3.30 -0.03 -4.21
N PRO A 179 -2.58 0.75 -5.02
CA PRO A 179 -1.67 0.21 -6.03
C PRO A 179 -0.48 -0.57 -5.44
N PHE A 180 -0.23 -0.43 -4.14
CA PHE A 180 0.95 -0.98 -3.44
C PHE A 180 0.77 -2.41 -2.94
N PHE A 181 -0.43 -2.99 -3.06
CA PHE A 181 -0.79 -4.28 -2.45
C PHE A 181 0.04 -5.50 -2.90
N ARG A 182 0.93 -5.34 -3.89
CA ARG A 182 1.88 -6.38 -4.35
C ARG A 182 3.33 -6.08 -4.00
N ILE A 183 3.57 -5.04 -3.19
CA ILE A 183 4.89 -4.63 -2.71
C ILE A 183 5.01 -5.08 -1.25
N PRO A 184 6.02 -5.89 -0.88
CA PRO A 184 6.30 -6.19 0.52
C PRO A 184 6.73 -4.93 1.30
N THR A 185 6.23 -4.79 2.52
CA THR A 185 6.52 -3.66 3.44
C THR A 185 8.02 -3.52 3.70
N GLU A 186 8.71 -4.65 3.85
CA GLU A 186 10.17 -4.65 4.03
C GLU A 186 10.93 -4.04 2.84
N GLU A 187 10.46 -4.26 1.61
CA GLU A 187 11.15 -3.75 0.44
C GLU A 187 11.02 -2.23 0.31
N VAL A 188 9.86 -1.68 0.68
CA VAL A 188 9.64 -0.23 0.61
C VAL A 188 10.37 0.52 1.75
N LEU A 189 10.44 -0.06 2.95
CA LEU A 189 11.15 0.55 4.08
C LEU A 189 12.67 0.58 3.86
N LEU A 190 13.22 -0.38 3.12
CA LEU A 190 14.63 -0.36 2.73
C LEU A 190 15.01 0.85 1.87
N LEU A 191 14.05 1.48 1.17
CA LEU A 191 14.32 2.70 0.40
C LEU A 191 14.77 3.86 1.28
N ILE A 192 14.33 3.89 2.54
CA ILE A 192 14.71 4.89 3.54
C ILE A 192 15.66 4.32 4.61
N GLY A 193 16.32 3.20 4.31
CA GLY A 193 17.29 2.57 5.20
C GLY A 193 16.69 1.99 6.48
N LYS A 194 15.37 1.75 6.53
CA LYS A 194 14.70 1.14 7.68
C LYS A 194 14.49 -0.35 7.47
N GLU A 195 14.79 -1.14 8.49
CA GLU A 195 14.42 -2.56 8.55
C GLU A 195 12.97 -2.69 9.04
N TRP A 196 12.20 -3.59 8.43
CA TRP A 196 10.84 -3.84 8.86
C TRP A 196 10.78 -4.74 10.10
N ARG A 197 10.26 -4.16 11.19
CA ARG A 197 10.06 -4.83 12.49
C ARG A 197 8.65 -4.49 13.01
N PRO A 198 7.61 -5.18 12.53
CA PRO A 198 6.24 -4.85 12.90
C PRO A 198 6.00 -5.08 14.40
N SER A 199 5.31 -4.14 15.05
CA SER A 199 4.85 -4.28 16.44
C SER A 199 3.54 -5.08 16.55
N ASP A 200 2.73 -5.09 15.49
CA ASP A 200 1.48 -5.86 15.41
C ASP A 200 1.79 -7.37 15.34
N LYS A 201 1.12 -8.14 16.21
CA LYS A 201 1.36 -9.59 16.35
C LYS A 201 1.00 -10.38 15.08
N LEU A 202 -0.04 -9.99 14.35
CA LEU A 202 -0.42 -10.68 13.12
C LEU A 202 0.62 -10.42 12.02
N LEU A 203 1.12 -9.18 11.90
CA LEU A 203 2.22 -8.86 11.00
C LEU A 203 3.52 -9.56 11.38
N GLN A 204 3.80 -9.76 12.69
CA GLN A 204 4.94 -10.57 13.14
C GLN A 204 4.81 -12.02 12.65
N SER A 205 3.64 -12.65 12.82
CA SER A 205 3.39 -14.01 12.33
C SER A 205 3.49 -14.09 10.79
N ILE A 206 2.99 -13.10 10.05
CA ILE A 206 3.14 -13.03 8.58
C ILE A 206 4.61 -12.92 8.18
N ARG A 207 5.41 -12.13 8.92
CA ARG A 207 6.85 -11.99 8.70
C ARG A 207 7.57 -13.31 8.95
N GLU A 208 7.27 -14.00 10.06
CA GLU A 208 7.84 -15.31 10.39
C GLU A 208 7.51 -16.37 9.33
N LEU A 209 6.25 -16.43 8.87
CA LEU A 209 5.84 -17.34 7.80
C LEU A 209 6.63 -17.13 6.50
N GLU A 210 6.93 -15.88 6.13
CA GLU A 210 7.75 -15.59 4.94
C GLU A 210 9.23 -15.93 5.15
N ILE A 211 9.74 -15.83 6.39
CA ILE A 211 11.12 -16.22 6.71
C ILE A 211 11.30 -17.73 6.58
N GLU A 212 10.37 -18.51 7.15
CA GLU A 212 10.38 -19.97 7.10
C GLU A 212 10.01 -20.51 5.71
N PHE A 213 9.05 -19.86 5.04
CA PHE A 213 8.53 -20.27 3.73
C PHE A 213 8.50 -19.08 2.76
N PRO A 214 9.63 -18.78 2.09
CA PRO A 214 9.71 -17.69 1.12
C PRO A 214 8.64 -17.80 0.03
N GLY A 215 7.93 -16.70 -0.23
CA GLY A 215 6.81 -16.62 -1.16
C GLY A 215 5.44 -16.90 -0.55
N SER A 216 5.36 -17.25 0.75
CA SER A 216 4.09 -17.49 1.43
C SER A 216 3.15 -16.29 1.36
N ARG A 217 3.66 -15.05 1.47
CA ARG A 217 2.84 -13.83 1.36
C ARG A 217 2.13 -13.75 0.00
N PHE A 218 2.87 -13.93 -1.09
CA PHE A 218 2.29 -13.91 -2.44
C PHE A 218 1.34 -15.08 -2.67
N ASN A 219 1.64 -16.25 -2.13
CA ASN A 219 0.75 -17.42 -2.22
C ASN A 219 -0.58 -17.15 -1.52
N ILE A 220 -0.57 -16.56 -0.31
CA ILE A 220 -1.79 -16.17 0.40
C ILE A 220 -2.57 -15.15 -0.42
N LEU A 221 -1.90 -14.07 -0.87
CA LEU A 221 -2.53 -13.02 -1.69
C LEU A 221 -3.26 -13.59 -2.91
N ASN A 222 -2.53 -14.37 -3.73
CA ASN A 222 -3.08 -14.93 -4.95
C ASN A 222 -4.20 -15.94 -4.66
N SER A 223 -4.09 -16.71 -3.56
CA SER A 223 -5.10 -17.69 -3.17
C SER A 223 -6.43 -17.02 -2.83
N TYR A 224 -6.43 -15.98 -1.99
CA TYR A 224 -7.69 -15.33 -1.64
C TYR A 224 -8.25 -14.51 -2.81
N HIS A 225 -7.41 -13.89 -3.65
CA HIS A 225 -7.90 -13.25 -4.88
C HIS A 225 -8.64 -14.24 -5.78
N ASN A 226 -8.10 -15.44 -5.95
CA ASN A 226 -8.75 -16.50 -6.73
C ASN A 226 -10.06 -16.98 -6.08
N LEU A 227 -10.13 -17.08 -4.75
CA LEU A 227 -11.36 -17.43 -4.04
C LEU A 227 -12.46 -16.38 -4.26
N PHE A 228 -12.14 -15.09 -4.17
CA PHE A 228 -13.11 -14.01 -4.40
C PHE A 228 -13.56 -13.95 -5.86
N LEU A 229 -12.66 -14.15 -6.81
CA LEU A 229 -13.02 -14.18 -8.24
C LEU A 229 -13.81 -15.45 -8.62
N GLY A 230 -13.52 -16.58 -7.98
CA GLY A 230 -14.24 -17.84 -8.17
C GLY A 230 -15.67 -17.82 -7.63
N LYS A 231 -15.96 -17.02 -6.60
CA LYS A 231 -17.32 -16.80 -6.08
C LYS A 231 -18.20 -15.94 -6.99
N ASN A 232 -17.61 -15.21 -7.94
CA ASN A 232 -18.31 -14.35 -8.90
C ASN A 232 -18.45 -14.99 -10.29
N ARG A 233 -18.23 -16.31 -10.41
CA ARG A 233 -18.53 -17.14 -11.58
C ARG A 233 -19.69 -18.06 -11.28
#